data_AF-S4YQE6-F1
#
_entry.id   AF-S4YQE6-F1
#
_cell.length_a   1.000
_cell.length_b   1.000
_cell.length_c   1.000
_cell.angle_alpha   90.00
_cell.angle_beta   90.00
_cell.angle_gamma   90.00
#
_symmetry.space_group_name_H-M   'P 1'
#
loop_
_entity.id
_entity.type
_entity.pdbx_description
1 polymer ?
#
loop_
_entity_poly.entity_id
_entity_poly.type
_entity_poly.pdbx_seq_one_letter_code
_entity_poly.pdbx_strand_id
1 'polypeptide(L)'
;MGFLSENNIPYHGLTTSTLPPRLKDKGITIRDITDIFSFKFANFMKYYYYEIILRGNLASACDIVRLLIIYQHGGVYMDMDTLPYTDNIFKRLNRFIEKEKIVEDEFLLLFKTKCILKKLSLFNNSDNKYYNHHNYEIGIDKSKYKKIQELAELDIADFSLMDVFPLGKMYVHKNLLSLGSLRRLKGIYFNNFIVSHSDSKAIRIILRTMKKRYKFLEQNNCIFDYYKDNKKTGYLTRILTWRTELMTKDYCVTSVLSGPGLIIEVLLGLAYELLEFDHSTEPSSVAELMQNDQYGIALFQHNLDTPDGVYSSWRK
;
A
#
# COMPACT_ATOMS: atom_id res chain seq x y z
N MET A 1 -19.72 0.98 19.66
CA MET A 1 -20.81 0.25 20.33
C MET A 1 -22.18 0.77 19.90
N GLY A 2 -22.53 2.04 20.17
CA GLY A 2 -23.86 2.62 19.85
C GLY A 2 -24.39 2.31 18.43
N PHE A 3 -23.58 2.53 17.40
CA PHE A 3 -23.97 2.22 16.02
C PHE A 3 -24.38 0.75 15.79
N LEU A 4 -23.63 -0.21 16.34
CA LEU A 4 -23.91 -1.64 16.13
C LEU A 4 -25.21 -2.05 16.84
N SER A 5 -25.41 -1.56 18.07
CA SER A 5 -26.66 -1.79 18.81
C SER A 5 -27.86 -1.10 18.16
N GLU A 6 -27.71 0.15 17.69
CA GLU A 6 -28.77 0.90 17.01
C GLU A 6 -29.27 0.21 15.73
N ASN A 7 -28.39 -0.54 15.06
CA ASN A 7 -28.69 -1.20 13.79
C ASN A 7 -28.87 -2.72 13.92
N ASN A 8 -28.98 -3.24 15.15
CA ASN A 8 -29.13 -4.68 15.44
C ASN A 8 -28.06 -5.56 14.75
N ILE A 9 -26.83 -5.06 14.63
CA ILE A 9 -25.73 -5.79 14.02
C ILE A 9 -25.11 -6.70 15.09
N PRO A 10 -25.11 -8.04 14.91
CA PRO A 10 -24.56 -8.95 15.91
C PRO A 10 -23.06 -8.73 16.07
N TYR A 11 -22.63 -8.55 17.32
CA TYR A 11 -21.23 -8.42 17.69
C TYR A 11 -20.99 -9.24 18.97
N HIS A 12 -20.20 -10.30 18.85
CA HIS A 12 -19.67 -11.00 20.00
C HIS A 12 -18.47 -10.22 20.52
N GLY A 13 -18.54 -9.76 21.77
CA GLY A 13 -17.47 -8.97 22.39
C GLY A 13 -16.09 -9.65 22.28
N LEU A 14 -15.04 -8.84 22.34
CA LEU A 14 -13.66 -9.32 22.36
C LEU A 14 -13.47 -10.34 23.49
N THR A 15 -13.19 -11.60 23.13
CA THR A 15 -12.53 -12.52 24.04
C THR A 15 -11.08 -12.04 24.16
N THR A 16 -10.64 -11.73 25.38
CA THR A 16 -9.25 -11.37 25.66
C THR A 16 -8.35 -12.54 25.27
N SER A 17 -7.78 -12.51 24.07
CA SER A 17 -6.75 -13.46 23.68
C SER A 17 -5.44 -13.04 24.33
N THR A 18 -4.91 -13.88 25.21
CA THR A 18 -3.56 -13.68 25.75
C THR A 18 -2.54 -13.93 24.65
N LEU A 19 -1.66 -12.94 24.44
CA LEU A 19 -0.65 -12.94 23.39
C LEU A 19 0.40 -14.04 23.54
N PRO A 20 0.99 -14.52 22.43
CA PRO A 20 2.17 -15.38 22.48
C PRO A 20 3.38 -14.62 23.08
N PRO A 21 4.07 -15.15 24.09
CA PRO A 21 5.21 -14.49 24.76
C PRO A 21 6.37 -14.10 23.82
N ARG A 22 6.57 -14.85 22.72
CA ARG A 22 7.76 -14.81 21.86
C ARG A 22 8.01 -13.50 21.08
N LEU A 23 7.04 -12.59 20.99
CA LEU A 23 7.18 -11.36 20.20
C LEU A 23 7.85 -10.24 20.99
N LYS A 24 7.65 -10.18 22.31
CA LYS A 24 8.25 -9.15 23.16
C LYS A 24 9.78 -9.23 23.18
N ASP A 25 10.33 -10.45 23.18
CA ASP A 25 11.77 -10.70 23.20
C ASP A 25 12.50 -10.22 21.93
N LYS A 26 11.75 -9.94 20.85
CA LYS A 26 12.27 -9.40 19.59
C LYS A 26 12.12 -7.88 19.45
N GLY A 27 11.75 -7.19 20.54
CA GLY A 27 11.47 -5.75 20.51
C GLY A 27 10.15 -5.39 19.82
N ILE A 28 9.28 -6.37 19.55
CA ILE A 28 7.98 -6.14 18.91
C ILE A 28 6.93 -5.86 19.98
N THR A 29 6.31 -4.69 19.91
CA THR A 29 5.19 -4.32 20.78
C THR A 29 3.88 -4.42 20.01
N ILE A 30 2.98 -5.27 20.48
CA ILE A 30 1.61 -5.34 19.97
C ILE A 30 0.75 -4.33 20.71
N ARG A 31 -0.12 -3.64 19.97
CA ARG A 31 -1.06 -2.66 20.52
C ARG A 31 -2.48 -2.99 20.08
N ASP A 32 -3.43 -2.68 20.95
CA ASP A 32 -4.85 -2.72 20.62
C ASP A 32 -5.18 -1.49 19.75
N ILE A 33 -5.93 -1.71 18.67
CA ILE A 33 -6.33 -0.64 17.76
C ILE A 33 -7.45 0.24 18.33
N THR A 34 -8.17 -0.22 19.35
CA THR A 34 -9.29 0.52 19.96
C THR A 34 -8.85 1.88 20.50
N ASP A 35 -7.64 1.97 21.06
CA ASP A 35 -7.04 3.21 21.56
C ASP A 35 -6.88 4.28 20.46
N ILE A 36 -6.67 3.84 19.21
CA ILE A 36 -6.49 4.71 18.04
C ILE A 36 -7.79 5.46 17.72
N PHE A 37 -8.95 4.87 18.07
CA PHE A 37 -10.27 5.43 17.80
C PHE A 37 -10.83 6.32 18.93
N SER A 38 -9.95 6.83 19.82
CA SER A 38 -10.31 7.78 20.88
C SER A 38 -11.18 8.96 20.41
N PHE A 39 -11.86 9.66 21.33
CA PHE A 39 -12.97 10.60 21.06
C PHE A 39 -12.88 11.44 19.76
N LYS A 40 -11.72 12.02 19.41
CA LYS A 40 -11.54 12.81 18.17
C LYS A 40 -11.76 11.99 16.87
N PHE A 41 -11.63 10.68 16.93
CA PHE A 41 -11.73 9.74 15.81
C PHE A 41 -12.86 8.71 15.94
N ALA A 42 -13.79 8.88 16.88
CA ALA A 42 -14.91 7.96 17.09
C ALA A 42 -15.74 7.70 15.81
N ASN A 43 -15.88 8.71 14.93
CA ASN A 43 -16.55 8.54 13.63
C ASN A 43 -15.85 7.51 12.72
N PHE A 44 -14.52 7.41 12.79
CA PHE A 44 -13.76 6.42 12.02
C PHE A 44 -13.94 5.00 12.55
N MET A 45 -14.27 4.82 13.84
CA MET A 45 -14.62 3.51 14.38
C MET A 45 -15.87 2.95 13.68
N LYS A 46 -16.85 3.83 13.42
CA LYS A 46 -18.04 3.49 12.66
C LYS A 46 -17.70 3.06 11.23
N TYR A 47 -16.85 3.83 10.54
CA TYR A 47 -16.41 3.49 9.18
C TYR A 47 -15.58 2.20 9.13
N TYR A 48 -14.72 1.99 10.12
CA TYR A 48 -14.00 0.74 10.31
C TYR A 48 -14.96 -0.45 10.44
N TYR A 49 -16.05 -0.30 11.22
CA TYR A 49 -17.09 -1.32 11.31
C TYR A 49 -17.87 -1.54 10.02
N TYR A 50 -18.12 -0.50 9.23
CA TYR A 50 -18.71 -0.67 7.91
C TYR A 50 -17.84 -1.59 7.04
N GLU A 51 -16.53 -1.39 7.07
CA GLU A 51 -15.62 -2.18 6.26
C GLU A 51 -15.46 -3.61 6.78
N ILE A 52 -15.18 -3.81 8.07
CA ILE A 52 -14.90 -5.16 8.60
C ILE A 52 -16.16 -6.01 8.80
N ILE A 53 -17.26 -5.41 9.29
CA ILE A 53 -18.47 -6.18 9.63
C ILE A 53 -19.43 -6.25 8.45
N LEU A 54 -19.72 -5.11 7.81
CA LEU A 54 -20.74 -5.07 6.77
C LEU A 54 -20.20 -5.53 5.41
N ARG A 55 -18.90 -5.30 5.12
CA ARG A 55 -18.27 -5.69 3.85
C ARG A 55 -17.30 -6.85 3.95
N GLY A 56 -16.70 -7.10 5.11
CA GLY A 56 -15.57 -8.02 5.20
C GLY A 56 -14.33 -7.51 4.44
N ASN A 57 -14.23 -6.20 4.18
CA ASN A 57 -13.12 -5.58 3.48
C ASN A 57 -11.99 -5.23 4.45
N LEU A 58 -11.10 -6.18 4.71
CA LEU A 58 -9.97 -5.96 5.61
C LEU A 58 -8.97 -4.93 5.07
N ALA A 59 -8.82 -4.81 3.74
CA ALA A 59 -7.91 -3.84 3.14
C ALA A 59 -8.37 -2.39 3.44
N SER A 60 -9.64 -2.08 3.16
CA SER A 60 -10.21 -0.76 3.47
C SER A 60 -10.22 -0.46 4.96
N ALA A 61 -10.47 -1.46 5.81
CA ALA A 61 -10.39 -1.31 7.27
C ALA A 61 -8.96 -0.96 7.72
N CYS A 62 -7.94 -1.62 7.17
CA CYS A 62 -6.53 -1.32 7.41
C CYS A 62 -6.13 0.07 6.88
N ASP A 63 -6.68 0.51 5.74
CA ASP A 63 -6.45 1.85 5.19
C ASP A 63 -6.91 2.97 6.14
N ILE A 64 -8.04 2.78 6.83
CA ILE A 64 -8.49 3.70 7.88
C ILE A 64 -7.48 3.71 9.03
N VAL A 65 -7.14 2.53 9.55
CA VAL A 65 -6.28 2.38 10.74
C VAL A 65 -4.88 2.94 10.48
N ARG A 66 -4.25 2.63 9.34
CA ARG A 66 -2.90 3.09 9.01
C ARG A 66 -2.80 4.61 8.98
N LEU A 67 -3.82 5.29 8.43
CA LEU A 67 -3.88 6.74 8.36
C LEU A 67 -4.08 7.38 9.74
N LEU A 68 -4.85 6.74 10.62
CA LEU A 68 -5.01 7.20 11.99
C LEU A 68 -3.73 7.00 12.83
N ILE A 69 -3.04 5.87 12.66
CA ILE A 69 -1.76 5.59 13.33
C ILE A 69 -0.73 6.64 12.94
N ILE A 70 -0.51 6.82 11.63
CA ILE A 70 0.51 7.74 11.13
C ILE A 70 0.17 9.19 11.48
N TYR A 71 -1.12 9.57 11.50
CA TYR A 71 -1.52 10.90 11.98
C TYR A 71 -1.18 11.11 13.46
N GLN A 72 -1.44 10.12 14.32
CA GLN A 72 -1.29 10.27 15.77
C GLN A 72 0.15 10.14 16.25
N HIS A 73 0.92 9.26 15.63
CA HIS A 73 2.26 8.89 16.10
C HIS A 73 3.37 9.38 15.18
N GLY A 74 3.05 9.72 13.92
CA GLY A 74 4.07 9.93 12.90
C GLY A 74 4.90 8.66 12.66
N GLY A 75 6.07 8.84 12.07
CA GLY A 75 7.03 7.76 11.82
C GLY A 75 6.79 7.07 10.49
N VAL A 76 6.93 5.74 10.50
CA VAL A 76 6.86 4.88 9.31
C VAL A 76 5.75 3.85 9.50
N TYR A 77 4.83 3.78 8.55
CA TYR A 77 3.91 2.67 8.38
C TYR A 77 4.40 1.79 7.22
N MET A 78 4.34 0.47 7.39
CA MET A 78 4.71 -0.51 6.38
C MET A 78 3.77 -1.72 6.44
N ASP A 79 3.26 -2.18 5.29
CA ASP A 79 2.51 -3.43 5.21
C ASP A 79 3.45 -4.64 5.41
N MET A 80 2.92 -5.72 5.95
CA MET A 80 3.70 -6.92 6.30
C MET A 80 4.33 -7.64 5.09
N ASP A 81 3.79 -7.39 3.89
CA ASP A 81 4.28 -7.93 2.61
C ASP A 81 5.30 -7.02 1.92
N THR A 82 5.68 -5.90 2.56
CA THR A 82 6.71 -4.97 2.06
C THR A 82 8.07 -5.31 2.66
N LEU A 83 9.08 -5.47 1.82
CA LEU A 83 10.45 -5.77 2.23
C LEU A 83 11.37 -4.56 2.09
N PRO A 84 12.53 -4.55 2.77
CA PRO A 84 13.57 -3.56 2.53
C PRO A 84 14.01 -3.53 1.07
N TYR A 85 14.52 -2.38 0.61
CA TYR A 85 15.14 -2.28 -0.70
C TYR A 85 16.43 -3.12 -0.75
N THR A 86 16.53 -3.97 -1.77
CA THR A 86 17.59 -4.98 -1.87
C THR A 86 18.31 -4.99 -3.22
N ASP A 87 17.99 -4.04 -4.10
CA ASP A 87 18.54 -4.04 -5.46
C ASP A 87 20.06 -3.82 -5.48
N ASN A 88 20.61 -3.11 -4.48
CA ASN A 88 22.04 -2.89 -4.29
C ASN A 88 22.86 -4.18 -4.12
N ILE A 89 22.22 -5.31 -3.81
CA ILE A 89 22.85 -6.62 -3.67
C ILE A 89 23.21 -7.18 -5.06
N PHE A 90 22.41 -6.91 -6.09
CA PHE A 90 22.52 -7.50 -7.42
C PHE A 90 23.43 -6.70 -8.36
N LYS A 91 24.64 -6.33 -7.91
CA LYS A 91 25.54 -5.42 -8.63
C LYS A 91 25.91 -5.92 -10.03
N ARG A 92 26.31 -7.18 -10.17
CA ARG A 92 26.75 -7.75 -11.45
C ARG A 92 25.57 -7.92 -12.39
N LEU A 93 24.44 -8.38 -11.85
CA LEU A 93 23.19 -8.54 -12.60
C LEU A 93 22.67 -7.17 -13.09
N ASN A 94 22.63 -6.15 -12.24
CA ASN A 94 22.11 -4.82 -12.60
C ASN A 94 22.94 -4.17 -13.72
N ARG A 95 24.27 -4.29 -13.65
CA ARG A 95 25.15 -3.84 -14.73
C ARG A 95 24.88 -4.55 -16.05
N PHE A 96 24.53 -5.85 -16.01
CA PHE A 96 24.17 -6.60 -17.21
C PHE A 96 22.80 -6.18 -17.77
N ILE A 97 21.79 -6.03 -16.90
CA ILE A 97 20.45 -5.54 -17.26
C ILE A 97 20.55 -4.19 -17.97
N GLU A 98 21.32 -3.25 -17.39
CA GLU A 98 21.53 -1.92 -17.97
C GLU A 98 22.23 -2.00 -19.33
N LYS A 99 23.34 -2.75 -19.42
CA LYS A 99 24.11 -2.93 -20.66
C LYS A 99 23.26 -3.51 -21.79
N GLU A 100 22.42 -4.50 -21.47
CA GLU A 100 21.57 -5.19 -22.43
C GLU A 100 20.23 -4.49 -22.67
N LYS A 101 19.99 -3.36 -22.00
CA LYS A 101 18.72 -2.59 -22.04
C LYS A 101 17.50 -3.47 -21.75
N ILE A 102 17.65 -4.38 -20.79
CA ILE A 102 16.56 -5.27 -20.36
C ILE A 102 15.60 -4.45 -19.51
N VAL A 103 14.32 -4.48 -19.86
CA VAL A 103 13.26 -3.82 -19.07
C VAL A 103 13.03 -4.63 -17.80
N GLU A 104 13.17 -3.99 -16.64
CA GLU A 104 12.85 -4.62 -15.37
C GLU A 104 11.33 -4.65 -15.16
N ASP A 105 10.78 -5.86 -15.17
CA ASP A 105 9.39 -6.14 -14.86
C ASP A 105 9.23 -6.72 -13.45
N GLU A 106 7.98 -6.95 -13.04
CA GLU A 106 7.65 -7.56 -11.76
C GLU A 106 8.29 -8.96 -11.60
N PHE A 107 8.44 -9.73 -12.69
CA PHE A 107 8.99 -11.07 -12.63
C PHE A 107 10.48 -11.07 -12.27
N LEU A 108 11.27 -10.21 -12.91
CA LEU A 108 12.70 -10.08 -12.63
C LEU A 108 12.96 -9.57 -11.21
N LEU A 109 12.16 -8.61 -10.75
CA LEU A 109 12.25 -8.07 -9.39
C LEU A 109 11.85 -9.12 -8.35
N LEU A 110 10.77 -9.88 -8.60
CA LEU A 110 10.38 -11.00 -7.75
C LEU A 110 11.43 -12.11 -7.72
N PHE A 111 12.09 -12.39 -8.85
CA PHE A 111 13.19 -13.35 -8.93
C PHE A 111 14.35 -12.92 -8.01
N LYS A 112 14.76 -11.64 -8.07
CA LYS A 112 15.77 -11.07 -7.16
C LYS A 112 15.36 -11.29 -5.68
N THR A 113 14.12 -10.94 -5.32
CA THR A 113 13.60 -11.15 -3.96
C THR A 113 13.69 -12.62 -3.51
N LYS A 114 13.29 -13.55 -4.38
CA LYS A 114 13.33 -14.99 -4.08
C LYS A 114 14.74 -15.53 -3.87
N CYS A 115 15.72 -15.06 -4.63
CA CYS A 115 17.12 -15.45 -4.45
C CYS A 115 17.63 -15.07 -3.05
N ILE A 116 17.28 -13.88 -2.55
CA ILE A 116 17.61 -13.45 -1.19
C ILE A 116 16.91 -14.32 -0.15
N LEU A 117 15.59 -14.49 -0.26
CA LEU A 117 14.83 -15.28 0.71
C LEU A 117 15.30 -16.74 0.77
N LYS A 118 15.68 -17.32 -0.37
CA LYS A 118 16.28 -18.66 -0.45
C LYS A 118 17.63 -18.72 0.28
N LYS A 119 18.51 -17.74 0.06
CA LYS A 119 19.81 -17.65 0.76
C LYS A 119 19.65 -17.51 2.27
N LEU A 120 18.58 -16.84 2.72
CA LEU A 120 18.24 -16.69 4.13
C LEU A 120 17.46 -17.87 4.74
N SER A 121 17.16 -18.91 3.95
CA SER A 121 16.29 -20.03 4.38
C SER A 121 14.90 -19.58 4.86
N LEU A 122 14.39 -18.46 4.32
CA LEU A 122 13.07 -17.89 4.60
C LEU A 122 12.03 -18.26 3.53
N PHE A 123 12.43 -19.04 2.53
CA PHE A 123 11.56 -19.49 1.43
C PHE A 123 11.85 -20.96 1.10
N ASN A 124 10.81 -21.80 1.10
CA ASN A 124 10.94 -23.24 0.86
C ASN A 124 10.93 -23.57 -0.64
N ASN A 125 11.81 -24.50 -1.05
CA ASN A 125 11.95 -24.96 -2.44
C ASN A 125 10.70 -25.69 -3.01
N SER A 126 9.68 -25.99 -2.21
CA SER A 126 8.44 -26.64 -2.70
C SER A 126 7.61 -25.73 -3.60
N ASP A 127 7.84 -24.41 -3.58
CA ASP A 127 7.18 -23.43 -4.46
C ASP A 127 7.86 -23.32 -5.85
N ASN A 128 8.20 -24.48 -6.43
CA ASN A 128 8.81 -24.62 -7.76
C ASN A 128 7.93 -24.10 -8.92
N LYS A 129 6.67 -23.70 -8.67
CA LYS A 129 5.80 -23.11 -9.70
C LYS A 129 6.38 -21.84 -10.32
N TYR A 130 7.22 -21.10 -9.60
CA TYR A 130 7.73 -19.80 -10.05
C TYR A 130 9.11 -19.84 -10.71
N TYR A 131 9.95 -20.82 -10.37
CA TYR A 131 11.21 -21.04 -11.08
C TYR A 131 10.97 -21.62 -12.49
N ASN A 132 9.79 -22.21 -12.71
CA ASN A 132 9.40 -22.83 -13.98
C ASN A 132 8.52 -21.93 -14.87
N HIS A 133 8.26 -20.66 -14.52
CA HIS A 133 7.59 -19.77 -15.47
C HIS A 133 8.53 -19.51 -16.65
N HIS A 134 8.14 -20.13 -17.76
CA HIS A 134 8.94 -20.35 -18.96
C HIS A 134 9.35 -19.03 -19.63
N ASN A 135 10.42 -19.13 -20.42
CA ASN A 135 11.00 -18.16 -21.35
C ASN A 135 10.00 -17.36 -22.25
N TYR A 136 8.70 -17.59 -22.16
CA TYR A 136 7.67 -17.00 -23.01
C TYR A 136 7.06 -15.70 -22.44
N GLU A 137 7.04 -15.48 -21.12
CA GLU A 137 6.38 -14.29 -20.55
C GLU A 137 7.30 -13.06 -20.46
N ILE A 138 8.62 -13.27 -20.29
CA ILE A 138 9.57 -12.16 -20.07
C ILE A 138 10.03 -11.52 -21.40
N GLY A 139 9.72 -12.11 -22.56
CA GLY A 139 10.23 -11.62 -23.85
C GLY A 139 11.77 -11.57 -23.95
N ILE A 140 12.47 -12.16 -22.97
CA ILE A 140 13.93 -12.22 -22.89
C ILE A 140 14.39 -13.53 -23.55
N ASP A 141 15.37 -13.41 -24.44
CA ASP A 141 16.02 -14.57 -25.05
C ASP A 141 16.58 -15.53 -23.99
N LYS A 142 16.44 -16.84 -24.23
CA LYS A 142 16.84 -17.92 -23.32
C LYS A 142 18.31 -17.81 -22.90
N SER A 143 19.19 -17.34 -23.80
CA SER A 143 20.61 -17.12 -23.50
C SER A 143 20.81 -16.02 -22.46
N LYS A 144 20.07 -14.90 -22.59
CA LYS A 144 20.09 -13.78 -21.66
C LYS A 144 19.49 -14.15 -20.31
N TYR A 145 18.40 -14.94 -20.30
CA TYR A 145 17.80 -15.42 -19.06
C TYR A 145 18.74 -16.33 -18.28
N LYS A 146 19.42 -17.26 -18.95
CA LYS A 146 20.47 -18.06 -18.32
C LYS A 146 21.57 -17.17 -17.73
N LYS A 147 21.95 -16.11 -18.45
CA LYS A 147 22.95 -15.17 -17.94
C LYS A 147 22.49 -14.40 -16.70
N ILE A 148 21.21 -14.00 -16.66
CA ILE A 148 20.59 -13.39 -15.48
C ILE A 148 20.70 -14.31 -14.26
N GLN A 149 20.37 -15.60 -14.42
CA GLN A 149 20.46 -16.59 -13.35
C GLN A 149 21.90 -16.74 -12.83
N GLU A 150 22.87 -16.92 -13.73
CA GLU A 150 24.30 -17.03 -13.37
C GLU A 150 24.80 -15.81 -12.59
N LEU A 151 24.46 -14.60 -13.05
CA LEU A 151 24.91 -13.36 -12.39
C LEU A 151 24.23 -13.16 -11.04
N ALA A 152 22.95 -13.50 -10.91
CA ALA A 152 22.22 -13.45 -9.64
C ALA A 152 22.82 -14.42 -8.61
N GLU A 153 23.19 -15.63 -9.03
CA GLU A 153 23.83 -16.61 -8.15
C GLU A 153 25.19 -16.11 -7.64
N LEU A 154 25.98 -15.47 -8.50
CA LEU A 154 27.26 -14.85 -8.11
C LEU A 154 27.07 -13.70 -7.11
N ASP A 155 26.10 -12.81 -7.35
CA ASP A 155 25.82 -11.70 -6.43
C ASP A 155 25.30 -12.21 -5.08
N ILE A 156 24.49 -13.27 -5.07
CA ILE A 156 23.90 -13.86 -3.86
C ILE A 156 24.90 -14.75 -3.10
N ALA A 157 25.92 -15.28 -3.77
CA ALA A 157 27.02 -15.96 -3.10
C ALA A 157 27.71 -15.02 -2.10
N ASP A 158 27.94 -13.77 -2.51
CA ASP A 158 28.61 -12.72 -1.73
C ASP A 158 27.69 -12.03 -0.70
N PHE A 159 26.37 -12.22 -0.79
CA PHE A 159 25.38 -11.54 0.05
C PHE A 159 25.39 -11.99 1.53
N SER A 160 25.25 -11.00 2.42
CA SER A 160 24.97 -11.14 3.84
C SER A 160 23.85 -10.18 4.30
N LEU A 161 23.23 -10.45 5.46
CA LEU A 161 22.19 -9.55 6.00
C LEU A 161 22.68 -8.11 6.26
N MET A 162 23.99 -7.90 6.43
CA MET A 162 24.56 -6.56 6.64
C MET A 162 24.55 -5.72 5.36
N ASP A 163 24.35 -6.34 4.19
CA ASP A 163 24.21 -5.65 2.90
C ASP A 163 22.80 -5.08 2.69
N VAL A 164 21.84 -5.44 3.55
CA VAL A 164 20.51 -4.83 3.59
C VAL A 164 20.60 -3.55 4.40
N PHE A 165 20.58 -2.40 3.71
CA PHE A 165 20.69 -1.12 4.39
C PHE A 165 19.46 -0.82 5.27
N PRO A 166 19.66 -0.35 6.51
CA PRO A 166 18.55 0.13 7.30
C PRO A 166 17.95 1.40 6.67
N LEU A 167 16.67 1.68 6.96
CA LEU A 167 16.03 2.94 6.54
C LEU A 167 16.79 4.19 7.03
N GLY A 168 17.49 4.07 8.17
CA GLY A 168 18.29 5.17 8.71
C GLY A 168 17.44 6.35 9.17
N LYS A 169 18.04 7.55 9.15
CA LYS A 169 17.33 8.80 9.46
C LYS A 169 16.55 9.24 8.23
N MET A 170 15.22 9.34 8.36
CA MET A 170 14.36 9.85 7.31
C MET A 170 13.93 11.29 7.63
N TYR A 171 14.03 12.17 6.65
CA TYR A 171 13.52 13.54 6.73
C TYR A 171 12.18 13.62 6.00
N VAL A 172 11.17 14.16 6.69
CA VAL A 172 9.83 14.35 6.10
C VAL A 172 9.33 15.75 6.34
N HIS A 173 8.57 16.27 5.37
CA HIS A 173 7.91 17.56 5.52
C HIS A 173 6.78 17.45 6.56
N LYS A 174 6.86 18.27 7.61
CA LYS A 174 5.93 18.26 8.76
C LYS A 174 4.44 18.27 8.37
N ASN A 175 4.08 18.96 7.30
CA ASN A 175 2.70 19.15 6.86
C ASN A 175 2.30 18.30 5.65
N LEU A 176 3.19 17.43 5.16
CA LEU A 176 2.94 16.50 4.06
C LEU A 176 3.09 15.06 4.54
N LEU A 177 3.07 14.12 3.61
CA LEU A 177 3.40 12.72 3.80
C LEU A 177 4.20 12.23 2.59
N SER A 178 4.99 11.20 2.81
CA SER A 178 5.72 10.48 1.77
C SER A 178 5.11 9.10 1.59
N LEU A 179 5.07 8.61 0.34
CA LEU A 179 4.41 7.38 -0.05
C LEU A 179 5.37 6.46 -0.81
N GLY A 180 5.20 5.17 -0.62
CA GLY A 180 5.89 4.16 -1.41
C GLY A 180 5.54 4.31 -2.89
N SER A 181 6.54 4.25 -3.73
CA SER A 181 6.39 4.29 -5.18
C SER A 181 7.44 3.41 -5.87
N LEU A 182 7.20 3.04 -7.12
CA LEU A 182 8.11 2.26 -7.94
C LEU A 182 8.54 3.07 -9.15
N ARG A 183 9.86 3.20 -9.39
CA ARG A 183 10.40 4.02 -10.50
C ARG A 183 9.87 3.60 -11.88
N ARG A 184 9.52 2.32 -12.05
CA ARG A 184 8.95 1.77 -13.30
C ARG A 184 7.48 2.16 -13.54
N LEU A 185 6.76 2.60 -12.51
CA LEU A 185 5.34 2.92 -12.58
C LEU A 185 5.12 4.42 -12.42
N LYS A 186 5.06 5.12 -13.56
CA LYS A 186 4.94 6.59 -13.60
C LYS A 186 3.64 7.08 -12.97
N GLY A 187 3.75 8.01 -12.03
CA GLY A 187 2.62 8.62 -11.33
C GLY A 187 1.85 7.68 -10.39
N ILE A 188 2.36 6.47 -10.12
CA ILE A 188 1.71 5.49 -9.25
C ILE A 188 2.35 5.52 -7.86
N TYR A 189 1.49 5.52 -6.85
CA TYR A 189 1.86 5.49 -5.45
C TYR A 189 1.05 4.44 -4.71
N PHE A 190 1.65 3.93 -3.64
CA PHE A 190 1.11 2.90 -2.80
C PHE A 190 1.04 3.40 -1.36
N ASN A 191 0.00 2.99 -0.64
CA ASN A 191 -0.20 3.32 0.77
C ASN A 191 0.31 2.23 1.71
N ASN A 192 1.05 1.25 1.17
CA ASN A 192 1.71 0.18 1.92
C ASN A 192 3.03 0.63 2.56
N PHE A 193 3.58 1.77 2.15
CA PHE A 193 4.69 2.43 2.83
C PHE A 193 4.37 3.92 2.95
N ILE A 194 4.15 4.40 4.18
CA ILE A 194 3.79 5.80 4.44
C ILE A 194 4.73 6.35 5.49
N VAL A 195 5.25 7.56 5.27
CA VAL A 195 6.08 8.26 6.25
C VAL A 195 5.54 9.66 6.44
N SER A 196 5.36 10.06 7.70
CA SER A 196 4.91 11.41 8.00
C SER A 196 5.25 11.83 9.42
N HIS A 197 5.23 13.14 9.66
CA HIS A 197 5.23 13.69 11.01
C HIS A 197 3.83 13.54 11.61
N SER A 198 3.74 13.39 12.94
CA SER A 198 2.47 13.41 13.65
C SER A 198 1.72 14.73 13.40
N ASP A 199 0.39 14.71 13.41
CA ASP A 199 -0.47 15.87 13.18
C ASP A 199 -0.31 16.56 11.81
N SER A 200 0.27 15.88 10.82
CA SER A 200 0.45 16.39 9.45
C SER A 200 -0.86 16.94 8.86
N LYS A 201 -0.76 18.16 8.30
CA LYS A 201 -1.89 18.85 7.68
C LYS A 201 -2.45 18.07 6.49
N ALA A 202 -1.60 17.47 5.65
CA ALA A 202 -2.05 16.64 4.53
C ALA A 202 -2.87 15.44 5.01
N ILE A 203 -2.39 14.69 6.00
CA ILE A 203 -3.13 13.54 6.55
C ILE A 203 -4.46 14.00 7.17
N ARG A 204 -4.49 15.15 7.87
CA ARG A 204 -5.75 15.70 8.37
C ARG A 204 -6.76 16.01 7.25
N ILE A 205 -6.30 16.50 6.11
CA ILE A 205 -7.15 16.75 4.94
C ILE A 205 -7.63 15.42 4.34
N ILE A 206 -6.76 14.42 4.22
CA ILE A 206 -7.09 13.06 3.77
C ILE A 206 -8.21 12.46 4.64
N LEU A 207 -8.04 12.47 5.97
CA LEU A 207 -9.04 11.98 6.92
C LEU A 207 -10.37 12.73 6.80
N ARG A 208 -10.34 14.06 6.62
CA ARG A 208 -11.56 14.85 6.39
C ARG A 208 -12.25 14.48 5.08
N THR A 209 -11.49 14.25 4.01
CA THR A 209 -12.02 13.82 2.72
C THR A 209 -12.64 12.43 2.81
N MET A 210 -11.97 11.48 3.47
CA MET A 210 -12.51 10.14 3.77
C MET A 210 -13.85 10.24 4.50
N LYS A 211 -13.91 11.04 5.58
CA LYS A 211 -15.16 11.28 6.33
C LYS A 211 -16.29 11.82 5.45
N LYS A 212 -15.99 12.77 4.56
CA LYS A 212 -16.98 13.30 3.60
C LYS A 212 -17.49 12.22 2.64
N ARG A 213 -16.60 11.35 2.15
CA ARG A 213 -16.96 10.25 1.23
C ARG A 213 -17.84 9.21 1.91
N TYR A 214 -17.53 8.78 3.14
CA TYR A 214 -18.43 7.91 3.90
C TYR A 214 -19.78 8.57 4.20
N LYS A 215 -19.81 9.86 4.57
CA LYS A 215 -21.07 10.59 4.76
C LYS A 215 -21.91 10.63 3.49
N PHE A 216 -21.27 10.75 2.32
CA PHE A 216 -21.96 10.69 1.03
C PHE A 216 -22.61 9.32 0.80
N LEU A 217 -21.95 8.22 1.17
CA LEU A 217 -22.54 6.87 1.12
C LEU A 217 -23.76 6.76 2.04
N GLU A 218 -23.65 7.26 3.28
CA GLU A 218 -24.75 7.28 4.26
C GLU A 218 -25.97 8.05 3.71
N GLN A 219 -25.74 9.23 3.13
CA GLN A 219 -26.80 10.09 2.58
C GLN A 219 -27.54 9.46 1.37
N ASN A 220 -26.91 8.52 0.67
CA ASN A 220 -27.52 7.80 -0.45
C ASN A 220 -27.97 6.38 -0.06
N ASN A 221 -27.98 6.06 1.24
CA ASN A 221 -28.31 4.75 1.80
C ASN A 221 -27.47 3.57 1.26
N CYS A 222 -26.29 3.84 0.68
CA CYS A 222 -25.45 2.81 0.08
C CYS A 222 -24.67 1.97 1.11
N ILE A 223 -24.80 2.29 2.41
CA ILE A 223 -24.26 1.46 3.49
C ILE A 223 -25.07 0.17 3.66
N PHE A 224 -26.40 0.26 3.54
CA PHE A 224 -27.31 -0.87 3.80
C PHE A 224 -27.97 -1.38 2.52
N ASP A 225 -28.18 -0.52 1.52
CA ASP A 225 -28.81 -0.88 0.24
C ASP A 225 -27.81 -0.94 -0.92
N TYR A 226 -28.17 -1.72 -1.94
CA TYR A 226 -27.49 -1.69 -3.23
C TYR A 226 -27.83 -0.40 -3.98
N TYR A 227 -26.80 0.21 -4.58
CA TYR A 227 -27.02 1.33 -5.48
C TYR A 227 -27.81 0.88 -6.71
N LYS A 228 -28.90 1.59 -6.98
CA LYS A 228 -29.68 1.48 -8.21
C LYS A 228 -29.40 2.75 -9.01
N ASP A 229 -28.92 2.58 -10.24
CA ASP A 229 -28.58 3.72 -11.09
C ASP A 229 -29.79 4.64 -11.25
N ASN A 230 -29.67 5.85 -10.71
CA ASN A 230 -30.73 6.84 -10.68
C ASN A 230 -30.41 8.06 -11.56
N LYS A 231 -29.43 7.93 -12.48
CA LYS A 231 -28.95 9.00 -13.37
C LYS A 231 -28.42 10.24 -12.65
N LYS A 232 -28.17 10.21 -11.33
CA LYS A 232 -27.43 11.30 -10.68
C LYS A 232 -26.00 11.31 -11.22
N THR A 233 -25.59 12.46 -11.75
CA THR A 233 -24.24 12.69 -12.26
C THR A 233 -23.46 13.54 -11.27
N GLY A 234 -22.26 13.09 -10.91
CA GLY A 234 -21.37 13.83 -10.02
C GLY A 234 -20.13 13.01 -9.70
N TYR A 235 -19.02 13.68 -9.38
CA TYR A 235 -17.74 12.99 -9.17
C TYR A 235 -17.79 11.88 -8.10
N LEU A 236 -18.54 12.09 -7.01
CA LEU A 236 -18.68 11.11 -5.94
C LEU A 236 -19.64 9.95 -6.28
N THR A 237 -20.37 9.97 -7.40
CA THR A 237 -21.28 8.85 -7.71
C THR A 237 -20.52 7.55 -7.99
N ARG A 238 -19.24 7.66 -8.39
CA ARG A 238 -18.32 6.52 -8.57
C ARG A 238 -18.11 5.66 -7.31
N ILE A 239 -18.42 6.17 -6.11
CA ILE A 239 -18.31 5.38 -4.87
C ILE A 239 -19.62 4.71 -4.45
N LEU A 240 -20.75 4.97 -5.12
CA LEU A 240 -22.05 4.45 -4.70
C LEU A 240 -22.17 2.94 -4.81
N THR A 241 -21.35 2.29 -5.65
CA THR A 241 -21.24 0.83 -5.76
C THR A 241 -20.51 0.17 -4.58
N TRP A 242 -20.18 0.92 -3.53
CA TRP A 242 -19.50 0.45 -2.31
C TRP A 242 -20.00 -0.90 -1.77
N ARG A 243 -21.33 -1.08 -1.70
CA ARG A 243 -21.95 -2.31 -1.17
C ARG A 243 -21.67 -3.54 -2.04
N THR A 244 -21.60 -3.36 -3.36
CA THR A 244 -21.45 -4.44 -4.35
C THR A 244 -20.03 -4.63 -4.84
N GLU A 245 -19.11 -3.71 -4.54
CA GLU A 245 -17.74 -3.70 -5.07
C GLU A 245 -17.02 -5.05 -4.92
N LEU A 246 -17.14 -5.70 -3.76
CA LEU A 246 -16.47 -6.98 -3.50
C LEU A 246 -17.12 -8.16 -4.23
N MET A 247 -18.40 -8.01 -4.60
CA MET A 247 -19.11 -9.02 -5.41
C MET A 247 -18.68 -8.93 -6.87
N THR A 248 -18.47 -7.71 -7.37
CA THR A 248 -18.03 -7.45 -8.75
C THR A 248 -16.51 -7.57 -8.93
N LYS A 249 -15.75 -7.58 -7.83
CA LYS A 249 -14.28 -7.56 -7.80
C LYS A 249 -13.66 -6.38 -8.55
N ASP A 250 -14.40 -5.29 -8.65
CA ASP A 250 -13.95 -4.05 -9.27
C ASP A 250 -13.54 -3.09 -8.16
N TYR A 251 -12.31 -3.23 -7.65
CA TYR A 251 -11.81 -2.54 -6.45
C TYR A 251 -11.56 -1.02 -6.59
N CYS A 252 -12.28 -0.36 -7.50
CA CYS A 252 -12.19 1.06 -7.75
C CYS A 252 -12.69 1.92 -6.58
N VAL A 253 -13.75 1.50 -5.88
CA VAL A 253 -14.32 2.22 -4.73
C VAL A 253 -13.37 2.22 -3.54
N THR A 254 -12.76 1.08 -3.18
CA THR A 254 -11.83 0.96 -2.06
C THR A 254 -10.63 1.89 -2.27
N SER A 255 -10.03 1.87 -3.47
CA SER A 255 -8.91 2.73 -3.80
C SER A 255 -9.22 4.21 -3.59
N VAL A 256 -10.38 4.69 -4.04
CA VAL A 256 -10.74 6.09 -3.90
C VAL A 256 -11.38 6.42 -2.54
N LEU A 257 -11.99 5.46 -1.84
CA LEU A 257 -12.67 5.74 -0.57
C LEU A 257 -11.69 5.85 0.59
N SER A 258 -10.71 4.95 0.64
CA SER A 258 -9.77 4.80 1.75
C SER A 258 -8.33 4.52 1.34
N GLY A 259 -8.14 3.89 0.18
CA GLY A 259 -6.83 3.47 -0.33
C GLY A 259 -5.97 4.56 -0.97
N PRO A 260 -5.00 4.19 -1.83
CA PRO A 260 -4.04 5.13 -2.41
C PRO A 260 -4.70 6.20 -3.29
N GLY A 261 -5.79 5.89 -3.99
CA GLY A 261 -6.53 6.85 -4.80
C GLY A 261 -7.04 8.05 -3.99
N LEU A 262 -7.56 7.83 -2.77
CA LEU A 262 -7.95 8.91 -1.87
C LEU A 262 -6.78 9.85 -1.57
N ILE A 263 -5.63 9.26 -1.22
CA ILE A 263 -4.44 10.00 -0.79
C ILE A 263 -3.91 10.85 -1.95
N ILE A 264 -3.77 10.24 -3.13
CA ILE A 264 -3.26 10.90 -4.32
C ILE A 264 -4.19 12.00 -4.81
N GLU A 265 -5.50 11.81 -4.77
CA GLU A 265 -6.44 12.87 -5.13
C GLU A 265 -6.34 14.09 -4.20
N VAL A 266 -6.10 13.86 -2.90
CA VAL A 266 -5.88 14.97 -1.96
C VAL A 266 -4.55 15.66 -2.22
N LEU A 267 -3.48 14.89 -2.47
CA LEU A 267 -2.17 15.47 -2.76
C LEU A 267 -2.15 16.24 -4.08
N LEU A 268 -2.83 15.73 -5.12
CA LEU A 268 -3.04 16.45 -6.37
C LEU A 268 -3.83 17.74 -6.13
N GLY A 269 -4.96 17.68 -5.43
CA GLY A 269 -5.73 18.89 -5.11
C GLY A 269 -4.90 19.95 -4.37
N LEU A 270 -4.03 19.52 -3.45
CA LEU A 270 -3.08 20.41 -2.80
C LEU A 270 -2.01 20.96 -3.75
N ALA A 271 -1.50 20.14 -4.68
CA ALA A 271 -0.52 20.58 -5.67
C ALA A 271 -1.10 21.64 -6.61
N TYR A 272 -2.32 21.44 -7.15
CA TYR A 272 -2.99 22.44 -7.98
C TYR A 272 -3.23 23.75 -7.23
N GLU A 273 -3.68 23.66 -5.97
CA GLU A 273 -3.97 24.85 -5.15
C GLU A 273 -2.70 25.61 -4.76
N LEU A 274 -1.63 24.90 -4.39
CA LEU A 274 -0.41 25.53 -3.82
C LEU A 274 0.62 25.92 -4.87
N LEU A 275 0.65 25.24 -6.01
CA LEU A 275 1.61 25.48 -7.08
C LEU A 275 0.97 26.16 -8.30
N GLU A 276 -0.33 26.48 -8.21
CA GLU A 276 -1.09 27.19 -9.25
C GLU A 276 -0.98 26.51 -10.62
N PHE A 277 -0.99 25.16 -10.64
CA PHE A 277 -1.01 24.43 -11.91
C PHE A 277 -2.27 24.78 -12.70
N ASP A 278 -2.09 25.03 -14.00
CA ASP A 278 -3.21 25.27 -14.90
C ASP A 278 -4.12 24.04 -14.94
N HIS A 279 -5.44 24.27 -14.96
CA HIS A 279 -6.45 23.21 -14.96
C HIS A 279 -6.39 22.29 -16.21
N SER A 280 -5.72 22.72 -17.28
CA SER A 280 -5.44 21.88 -18.46
C SER A 280 -4.27 20.92 -18.25
N THR A 281 -3.43 21.13 -17.23
CA THR A 281 -2.35 20.19 -16.88
C THR A 281 -2.98 18.88 -16.44
N GLU A 282 -2.59 17.77 -17.06
CA GLU A 282 -3.16 16.47 -16.69
C GLU A 282 -2.72 16.04 -15.28
N PRO A 283 -3.63 15.52 -14.44
CA PRO A 283 -3.29 15.05 -13.09
C PRO A 283 -2.23 13.94 -13.08
N SER A 284 -2.18 13.11 -14.13
CA SER A 284 -1.15 12.09 -14.35
C SER A 284 0.26 12.70 -14.43
N SER A 285 0.40 13.80 -15.17
CA SER A 285 1.66 14.53 -15.33
C SER A 285 2.12 15.15 -14.01
N VAL A 286 1.19 15.71 -13.24
CA VAL A 286 1.49 16.25 -11.90
C VAL A 286 1.90 15.14 -10.94
N ALA A 287 1.21 13.99 -10.97
CA ALA A 287 1.56 12.83 -10.15
C ALA A 287 2.95 12.28 -10.49
N GLU A 288 3.32 12.23 -11.77
CA GLU A 288 4.68 11.85 -12.22
C GLU A 288 5.73 12.88 -11.78
N LEU A 289 5.44 14.17 -11.88
CA LEU A 289 6.34 15.22 -11.39
C LEU A 289 6.59 15.10 -9.89
N MET A 290 5.55 14.84 -9.10
CA MET A 290 5.66 14.62 -7.66
C MET A 290 6.48 13.35 -7.30
N GLN A 291 6.71 12.46 -8.28
CA GLN A 291 7.36 11.16 -8.09
C GLN A 291 8.89 11.28 -8.07
N ASN A 292 9.37 12.30 -7.36
CA ASN A 292 10.77 12.64 -7.24
C ASN A 292 11.18 12.55 -5.76
N ASP A 293 12.24 11.80 -5.48
CA ASP A 293 12.76 11.60 -4.12
C ASP A 293 13.26 12.91 -3.50
N GLN A 294 13.71 13.86 -4.31
CA GLN A 294 14.13 15.19 -3.85
C GLN A 294 12.98 16.03 -3.29
N TYR A 295 11.74 15.78 -3.71
CA TYR A 295 10.56 16.49 -3.20
C TYR A 295 10.03 15.88 -1.89
N GLY A 296 10.56 14.73 -1.47
CA GLY A 296 10.15 14.07 -0.23
C GLY A 296 8.70 13.57 -0.25
N ILE A 297 8.10 13.38 -1.43
CA ILE A 297 6.74 12.82 -1.59
C ILE A 297 6.82 11.33 -1.97
N ALA A 298 7.73 10.96 -2.88
CA ALA A 298 7.93 9.56 -3.28
C ALA A 298 9.07 8.91 -2.49
N LEU A 299 8.85 7.67 -2.05
CA LEU A 299 9.85 6.82 -1.42
C LEU A 299 10.09 5.58 -2.27
N PHE A 300 11.37 5.28 -2.47
CA PHE A 300 11.84 4.11 -3.24
C PHE A 300 12.66 3.12 -2.39
N GLN A 301 12.82 3.39 -1.09
CA GLN A 301 13.58 2.56 -0.14
C GLN A 301 12.77 1.36 0.37
N HIS A 302 12.09 0.67 -0.53
CA HIS A 302 11.23 -0.48 -0.23
C HIS A 302 11.21 -1.43 -1.44
N ASN A 303 10.69 -2.64 -1.22
CA ASN A 303 10.50 -3.66 -2.23
C ASN A 303 9.09 -4.24 -2.10
N LEU A 304 8.30 -4.12 -3.17
CA LEU A 304 6.91 -4.60 -3.24
C LEU A 304 6.78 -5.87 -4.09
N ASP A 305 7.82 -6.23 -4.83
CA ASP A 305 7.85 -7.41 -5.68
C ASP A 305 8.27 -8.62 -4.82
N THR A 306 7.39 -8.97 -3.89
CA THR A 306 7.57 -10.02 -2.87
C THR A 306 6.62 -11.19 -3.12
N PRO A 307 6.95 -12.43 -2.67
CA PRO A 307 6.05 -13.56 -2.83
C PRO A 307 4.64 -13.29 -2.30
N ASP A 308 4.52 -12.69 -1.11
CA ASP A 308 3.23 -12.37 -0.50
C ASP A 308 2.53 -11.20 -1.21
N GLY A 309 3.28 -10.20 -1.69
CA GLY A 309 2.74 -9.07 -2.46
C GLY A 309 2.06 -9.51 -3.76
N VAL A 310 2.58 -10.55 -4.43
CA VAL A 310 1.97 -11.13 -5.64
C VAL A 310 0.65 -11.85 -5.33
N TYR A 311 0.50 -12.40 -4.13
CA TYR A 311 -0.73 -13.08 -3.69
C TYR A 311 -1.72 -12.16 -2.96
N SER A 312 -1.39 -10.88 -2.81
CA SER A 312 -2.14 -9.94 -1.98
C SER A 312 -3.62 -9.88 -2.35
N SER A 313 -4.47 -9.77 -1.32
CA SER A 313 -5.91 -9.98 -1.42
C SER A 313 -6.65 -8.99 -2.32
N TRP A 314 -6.03 -7.86 -2.67
CA TRP A 314 -6.62 -6.82 -3.52
C TRP A 314 -6.25 -6.98 -5.01
N ARG A 315 -5.32 -7.86 -5.36
CA ARG A 315 -4.88 -8.09 -6.76
C ARG A 315 -5.70 -9.16 -7.50
N LYS A 316 -6.77 -9.72 -6.89
CA LYS A 316 -7.53 -10.88 -7.38
C LYS A 316 -9.00 -10.64 -7.64
#